data_AF-A0A2V2UU10-F1
#
_entry.id   AF-A0A2V2UU10-F1
#
_cell.length_a   1.000
_cell.length_b   1.000
_cell.length_c   1.000
_cell.angle_alpha   90.00
_cell.angle_beta   90.00
_cell.angle_gamma   90.00
#
_symmetry.space_group_name_H-M   'P 1'
#
loop_
_entity.id
_entity.type
_entity.pdbx_description
1 polymer ?
#
loop_
_entity_poly.entity_id
_entity_poly.type
_entity_poly.pdbx_seq_one_letter_code
_entity_poly.pdbx_strand_id
1 'polypeptide(L)'
;MQSPVRNAAAIAATEEALRGRVEELALARAAAEDVLLAKYPFFAALPGAVLLANEDIKRSPLFATLAARYEELAAQPEVDESELETVKEALLQSAARLLSEEKEAEQAAAEARNALHAQYPMCARDVGDAVAKDPTIAGLIARRSELLKDPVGNVTRLLMWTTFCTGAVSRWRPHASAVGSLCSPMGFLPLTTLSPTTGSL
;
A
#
# COMPACT_ATOMS: atom_id res chain seq x y z
N MET A 1 -2.50 34.04 -6.63
CA MET A 1 -2.87 32.66 -7.03
C MET A 1 -2.97 32.62 -8.55
N GLN A 2 -2.23 31.73 -9.22
CA GLN A 2 -2.36 31.57 -10.68
C GLN A 2 -3.67 30.82 -10.98
N SER A 3 -4.46 31.32 -11.95
CA SER A 3 -5.69 30.68 -12.38
C SER A 3 -5.36 29.42 -13.20
N PRO A 4 -5.93 28.24 -12.90
CA PRO A 4 -5.69 27.01 -13.67
C PRO A 4 -6.11 27.15 -15.14
N VAL A 5 -7.08 28.03 -15.44
CA VAL A 5 -7.51 28.32 -16.82
C VAL A 5 -6.40 28.99 -17.63
N ARG A 6 -5.60 29.86 -17.00
CA ARG A 6 -4.47 30.54 -17.66
C ARG A 6 -3.30 29.59 -17.93
N ASN A 7 -3.17 28.54 -17.12
CA ASN A 7 -2.10 27.53 -17.23
C ASN A 7 -2.50 26.29 -18.03
N ALA A 8 -3.72 26.23 -18.58
CA ALA A 8 -4.27 25.04 -19.23
C ALA A 8 -3.34 24.47 -20.32
N ALA A 9 -2.77 25.33 -21.17
CA ALA A 9 -1.84 24.91 -22.21
C ALA A 9 -0.53 24.34 -21.64
N ALA A 10 0.01 24.93 -20.57
CA ALA A 10 1.23 24.45 -19.92
C ALA A 10 1.00 23.13 -19.16
N ILE A 11 -0.17 22.97 -18.52
CA ILE A 11 -0.60 21.72 -17.89
C ILE A 11 -0.72 20.62 -18.95
N ALA A 12 -1.44 20.86 -20.05
CA ALA A 12 -1.60 19.88 -21.12
C ALA A 12 -0.25 19.46 -21.73
N ALA A 13 0.66 20.43 -21.96
CA ALA A 13 2.01 20.13 -22.44
C ALA A 13 2.81 19.27 -21.44
N THR A 14 2.64 19.51 -20.14
CA THR A 14 3.31 18.76 -19.08
C THR A 14 2.74 17.35 -18.97
N GLU A 15 1.42 17.19 -19.00
CA GLU A 15 0.74 15.89 -18.99
C GLU A 15 1.11 15.05 -20.21
N GLU A 16 1.27 15.67 -21.38
CA GLU A 16 1.74 14.98 -22.57
C GLU A 16 3.21 14.55 -22.45
N ALA A 17 4.09 15.42 -21.93
CA ALA A 17 5.47 15.04 -21.65
C ALA A 17 5.58 13.91 -20.60
N LEU A 18 4.71 13.93 -19.58
CA LEU A 18 4.61 12.86 -18.58
C LEU A 18 4.17 11.55 -19.24
N ARG A 19 3.14 11.60 -20.10
CA ARG A 19 2.67 10.43 -20.85
C ARG A 19 3.80 9.84 -21.70
N GLY A 20 4.48 10.66 -22.49
CA GLY A 20 5.60 10.22 -23.32
C GLY A 20 6.73 9.60 -22.50
N ARG A 21 7.07 10.17 -21.34
CA ARG A 21 8.10 9.60 -20.46
C ARG A 21 7.66 8.28 -19.82
N VAL A 22 6.41 8.17 -19.41
CA VAL A 22 5.87 6.91 -18.86
C VAL A 22 5.87 5.81 -19.92
N GLU A 23 5.51 6.14 -21.16
CA GLU A 23 5.55 5.19 -22.29
C GLU A 23 6.98 4.74 -22.59
N GLU A 24 7.94 5.66 -22.63
CA GLU A 24 9.36 5.33 -22.80
C GLU A 24 9.86 4.37 -21.71
N LEU A 25 9.51 4.62 -20.45
CA LEU A 25 9.86 3.74 -19.33
C LEU A 25 9.19 2.36 -19.44
N ALA A 26 7.93 2.31 -19.87
CA ALA A 26 7.21 1.06 -20.07
C ALA A 26 7.84 0.23 -21.18
N LEU A 27 8.21 0.85 -22.31
CA LEU A 27 8.91 0.19 -23.41
C LEU A 27 10.29 -0.31 -23.00
N ALA A 28 11.05 0.50 -22.26
CA ALA A 28 12.36 0.09 -21.74
C ALA A 28 12.25 -1.12 -20.79
N ARG A 29 11.19 -1.16 -19.96
CA ARG A 29 10.91 -2.29 -19.07
C ARG A 29 10.56 -3.56 -19.87
N ALA A 30 9.69 -3.44 -20.87
CA ALA A 30 9.32 -4.56 -21.74
C ALA A 30 10.54 -5.11 -22.49
N ALA A 31 11.41 -4.25 -23.04
CA ALA A 31 12.63 -4.68 -23.70
C ALA A 31 13.61 -5.39 -22.74
N ALA A 32 13.71 -4.94 -21.49
CA ALA A 32 14.54 -5.61 -20.48
C ALA A 32 13.98 -7.00 -20.10
N GLU A 33 12.66 -7.14 -20.06
CA GLU A 33 11.98 -8.42 -19.86
C GLU A 33 12.24 -9.38 -21.04
N ASP A 34 12.11 -8.91 -22.27
CA ASP A 34 12.39 -9.72 -23.47
C ASP A 34 13.83 -10.25 -23.48
N VAL A 35 14.81 -9.41 -23.12
CA VAL A 35 16.22 -9.83 -22.99
C VAL A 35 16.39 -10.91 -21.92
N LEU A 36 15.68 -10.79 -20.79
CA LEU A 36 15.75 -11.78 -19.73
C LEU A 36 15.10 -13.09 -20.15
N LEU A 37 13.93 -13.06 -20.77
CA LEU A 37 13.22 -14.25 -21.25
C LEU A 37 14.00 -14.96 -22.38
N ALA A 38 14.71 -14.20 -23.22
CA ALA A 38 15.64 -14.77 -24.18
C ALA A 38 16.80 -15.53 -23.50
N LYS A 39 17.30 -15.00 -22.38
CA LYS A 39 18.39 -15.63 -21.61
C LYS A 39 17.92 -16.81 -20.75
N TYR A 40 16.72 -16.73 -20.19
CA TYR A 40 16.14 -17.72 -19.30
C TYR A 40 14.68 -18.02 -19.68
N PRO A 41 14.43 -18.81 -20.75
CA PRO A 41 13.08 -19.04 -21.27
C PRO A 41 12.11 -19.68 -20.28
N PHE A 42 12.63 -20.42 -19.30
CA PHE A 42 11.84 -21.10 -18.26
C PHE A 42 11.13 -20.13 -17.31
N PHE A 43 11.54 -18.87 -17.24
CA PHE A 43 10.81 -17.86 -16.46
C PHE A 43 9.45 -17.50 -17.05
N ALA A 44 9.15 -17.85 -18.30
CA ALA A 44 7.82 -17.66 -18.89
C ALA A 44 6.71 -18.41 -18.13
N ALA A 45 7.07 -19.43 -17.35
CA ALA A 45 6.13 -20.16 -16.49
C ALA A 45 5.73 -19.40 -15.21
N LEU A 46 6.46 -18.36 -14.82
CA LEU A 46 6.16 -17.58 -13.61
C LEU A 46 5.04 -16.55 -13.89
N PRO A 47 3.93 -16.58 -13.13
CA PRO A 47 2.92 -15.53 -13.24
C PRO A 47 3.52 -14.20 -12.80
N GLY A 48 3.53 -13.21 -13.69
CA GLY A 48 4.14 -11.90 -13.44
C GLY A 48 5.59 -11.76 -13.89
N ALA A 49 6.01 -12.47 -14.96
CA ALA A 49 7.33 -12.31 -15.61
C ALA A 49 7.74 -10.83 -15.89
N VAL A 50 6.77 -9.91 -15.99
CA VAL A 50 6.92 -8.44 -16.02
C VAL A 50 7.73 -7.87 -14.84
N LEU A 51 7.84 -8.61 -13.74
CA LEU A 51 8.57 -8.24 -12.53
C LEU A 51 10.03 -8.68 -12.54
N LEU A 52 10.49 -9.48 -13.51
CA LEU A 52 11.90 -9.87 -13.53
C LEU A 52 12.85 -8.78 -14.06
N ALA A 53 12.29 -7.73 -14.65
CA ALA A 53 12.99 -6.48 -14.92
C ALA A 53 13.10 -5.56 -13.68
N ASN A 54 12.55 -5.94 -12.52
CA ASN A 54 12.73 -5.17 -11.29
C ASN A 54 14.20 -5.19 -10.84
N GLU A 55 14.62 -4.05 -10.30
CA GLU A 55 15.93 -3.85 -9.66
C GLU A 55 16.22 -4.90 -8.57
N ASP A 56 15.20 -5.47 -7.93
CA ASP A 56 15.36 -6.36 -6.78
C ASP A 56 15.90 -7.75 -7.16
N ILE A 57 15.56 -8.27 -8.34
CA ILE A 57 16.16 -9.51 -8.84
C ILE A 57 17.63 -9.29 -9.22
N LYS A 58 17.96 -8.12 -9.76
CA LYS A 58 19.36 -7.73 -10.05
C LYS A 58 20.18 -7.53 -8.78
N ARG A 59 19.54 -7.18 -7.66
CA ARG A 59 20.20 -6.94 -6.37
C ARG A 59 20.33 -8.19 -5.51
N SER A 60 19.60 -9.27 -5.81
CA SER A 60 19.67 -10.53 -5.06
C SER A 60 21.01 -11.25 -5.28
N PRO A 61 21.88 -11.36 -4.25
CA PRO A 61 23.17 -12.05 -4.38
C PRO A 61 23.01 -13.54 -4.68
N LEU A 62 21.95 -14.15 -4.13
CA LEU A 62 21.62 -15.56 -4.36
C LEU A 62 21.20 -15.78 -5.82
N PHE A 63 20.36 -14.90 -6.37
CA PHE A 63 19.96 -14.98 -7.77
C PHE A 63 21.16 -14.81 -8.69
N ALA A 64 22.02 -13.82 -8.45
CA ALA A 64 23.23 -13.59 -9.23
C ALA A 64 24.17 -14.81 -9.21
N THR A 65 24.33 -15.45 -8.05
CA THR A 65 25.14 -16.67 -7.90
C THR A 65 24.57 -17.84 -8.70
N LEU A 66 23.26 -18.07 -8.61
CA LEU A 66 22.59 -19.14 -9.34
C LEU A 66 22.58 -18.88 -10.86
N ALA A 67 22.40 -17.63 -11.28
CA ALA A 67 22.44 -17.22 -12.68
C ALA A 67 23.83 -17.46 -13.30
N ALA A 68 24.89 -17.08 -12.58
CA ALA A 68 26.25 -17.36 -12.99
C ALA A 68 26.53 -18.86 -13.12
N ARG A 69 26.06 -19.67 -12.15
CA ARG A 69 26.21 -21.14 -12.21
C ARG A 69 25.42 -21.75 -13.38
N TYR A 70 24.22 -21.27 -13.64
CA TYR A 70 23.43 -21.71 -14.79
C TYR A 70 24.14 -21.42 -16.10
N GLU A 71 24.67 -20.21 -16.26
CA GLU A 71 25.40 -19.79 -17.46
C GLU A 71 26.69 -20.60 -17.67
N GLU A 72 27.41 -20.87 -16.59
CA GLU A 72 28.59 -21.72 -16.62
C GLU A 72 28.24 -23.15 -17.08
N LEU A 73 27.19 -23.75 -16.53
CA LEU A 73 26.73 -25.10 -16.91
C LEU A 73 26.19 -25.15 -18.34
N ALA A 74 25.40 -24.15 -18.75
CA ALA A 74 24.82 -24.08 -20.09
C ALA A 74 25.87 -23.84 -21.21
N ALA A 75 27.04 -23.29 -20.86
CA ALA A 75 28.13 -23.07 -21.81
C ALA A 75 29.03 -24.31 -21.99
N GLN A 76 28.89 -25.35 -21.17
CA GLN A 76 29.71 -26.56 -21.27
C GLN A 76 29.31 -27.41 -22.49
N PRO A 77 30.28 -28.02 -23.19
CA PRO A 77 29.99 -28.86 -24.36
C PRO A 77 29.32 -30.20 -23.99
N GLU A 78 29.60 -30.72 -22.79
CA GLU A 78 28.85 -31.82 -22.17
C GLU A 78 28.18 -31.25 -20.93
N VAL A 79 26.86 -31.11 -21.00
CA VAL A 79 26.05 -30.53 -19.93
C VAL A 79 25.63 -31.66 -18.98
N ASP A 80 25.89 -31.49 -17.69
CA ASP A 80 25.21 -32.28 -16.66
C ASP A 80 23.74 -31.81 -16.58
N GLU A 81 22.85 -32.51 -17.26
CA GLU A 81 21.42 -32.19 -17.32
C GLU A 81 20.76 -32.17 -15.93
N SER A 82 21.24 -33.01 -15.00
CA SER A 82 20.70 -33.09 -13.64
C SER A 82 21.09 -31.85 -12.83
N GLU A 83 22.36 -31.44 -12.90
CA GLU A 83 22.80 -30.20 -12.26
C GLU A 83 22.13 -28.98 -12.90
N LEU A 84 22.02 -28.93 -14.22
CA LEU A 84 21.39 -27.81 -14.92
C LEU A 84 19.93 -27.63 -14.53
N GLU A 85 19.15 -28.72 -14.48
CA GLU A 85 17.75 -28.66 -14.05
C GLU A 85 17.62 -28.27 -12.57
N THR A 86 18.53 -28.74 -11.71
CA THR A 86 18.57 -28.34 -10.30
C THR A 86 18.80 -26.83 -10.15
N VAL A 87 19.73 -26.26 -10.92
CA VAL A 87 20.02 -24.82 -10.87
C VAL A 87 18.87 -24.00 -11.47
N LYS A 88 18.23 -24.49 -12.53
CA LYS A 88 17.03 -23.87 -13.12
C LYS A 88 15.87 -23.81 -12.11
N GLU A 89 15.60 -24.90 -11.40
CA GLU A 89 14.57 -24.94 -10.37
C GLU A 89 14.91 -24.00 -9.19
N ALA A 90 16.17 -23.95 -8.77
CA ALA A 90 16.62 -23.00 -7.75
C ALA A 90 16.47 -21.53 -8.18
N LEU A 91 16.71 -21.23 -9.46
CA LEU A 91 16.47 -19.89 -10.04
C LEU A 91 14.98 -19.54 -10.02
N LEU A 92 14.11 -20.47 -10.43
CA LEU A 92 12.66 -20.30 -10.40
C LEU A 92 12.16 -20.04 -8.97
N GLN A 93 12.60 -20.83 -8.00
CA GLN A 93 12.24 -20.66 -6.59
C GLN A 93 12.74 -19.33 -6.02
N SER A 94 13.99 -18.95 -6.33
CA SER A 94 14.54 -17.66 -5.90
C SER A 94 13.74 -16.50 -6.49
N ALA A 95 13.40 -16.56 -7.78
CA ALA A 95 12.60 -15.53 -8.43
C ALA A 95 11.19 -15.46 -7.82
N ALA A 96 10.50 -16.60 -7.70
CA ALA A 96 9.17 -16.68 -7.11
C ALA A 96 9.11 -16.12 -5.68
N ARG A 97 10.13 -16.40 -4.85
CA ARG A 97 10.26 -15.85 -3.50
C ARG A 97 10.36 -14.32 -3.49
N LEU A 98 11.17 -13.74 -4.38
CA LEU A 98 11.31 -12.28 -4.47
C LEU A 98 9.99 -11.62 -4.90
N LEU A 99 9.28 -12.23 -5.85
CA LEU A 99 7.96 -11.75 -6.28
C LEU A 99 6.92 -11.83 -5.16
N SER A 100 6.94 -12.89 -4.35
CA SER A 100 6.05 -12.99 -3.19
C SER A 100 6.39 -11.96 -2.12
N GLU A 101 7.68 -11.73 -1.84
CA GLU A 101 8.14 -10.74 -0.84
C GLU A 101 7.75 -9.30 -1.23
N GLU A 102 7.90 -8.93 -2.51
CA GLU A 102 7.47 -7.60 -3.00
C GLU A 102 5.95 -7.43 -2.86
N LYS A 103 5.18 -8.44 -3.26
CA LYS A 103 3.72 -8.45 -3.15
C LYS A 103 3.27 -8.37 -1.69
N GLU A 104 3.91 -9.12 -0.79
CA GLU A 104 3.61 -9.10 0.64
C GLU A 104 3.96 -7.75 1.26
N ALA A 105 5.06 -7.12 0.85
CA ALA A 105 5.45 -5.79 1.31
C ALA A 105 4.44 -4.71 0.85
N GLU A 106 4.00 -4.76 -0.41
CA GLU A 106 2.96 -3.85 -0.92
C GLU A 106 1.63 -4.05 -0.19
N GLN A 107 1.22 -5.31 0.01
CA GLN A 107 0.00 -5.65 0.74
C GLN A 107 0.08 -5.18 2.20
N ALA A 108 1.20 -5.41 2.88
CA ALA A 108 1.42 -4.96 4.25
C ALA A 108 1.38 -3.42 4.36
N ALA A 109 1.94 -2.71 3.38
CA ALA A 109 1.87 -1.25 3.33
C ALA A 109 0.41 -0.77 3.11
N ALA A 110 -0.33 -1.41 2.21
CA ALA A 110 -1.73 -1.11 1.97
C ALA A 110 -2.60 -1.39 3.21
N GLU A 111 -2.35 -2.49 3.91
CA GLU A 111 -3.01 -2.85 5.16
C GLU A 111 -2.69 -1.87 6.28
N ALA A 112 -1.42 -1.47 6.44
CA ALA A 112 -1.01 -0.47 7.42
C ALA A 112 -1.73 0.86 7.19
N ARG A 113 -1.81 1.31 5.94
CA ARG A 113 -2.59 2.51 5.56
C ARG A 113 -4.07 2.35 5.87
N ASN A 114 -4.66 1.21 5.51
CA ASN A 114 -6.09 0.95 5.76
C ASN A 114 -6.39 0.87 7.27
N ALA A 115 -5.51 0.28 8.06
CA ALA A 115 -5.61 0.23 9.52
C ALA A 115 -5.51 1.63 10.13
N LEU A 116 -4.60 2.47 9.65
CA LEU A 116 -4.50 3.87 10.07
C LEU A 116 -5.78 4.65 9.73
N HIS A 117 -6.32 4.49 8.53
CA HIS A 117 -7.60 5.11 8.16
C HIS A 117 -8.78 4.58 8.99
N ALA A 118 -8.79 3.29 9.35
CA ALA A 118 -9.82 2.73 10.23
C ALA A 118 -9.72 3.29 11.65
N GLN A 119 -8.51 3.45 12.17
CA GLN A 119 -8.25 4.00 13.50
C GLN A 119 -8.50 5.51 13.57
N TYR A 120 -8.19 6.23 12.50
CA TYR A 120 -8.37 7.67 12.37
C TYR A 120 -9.17 8.01 11.10
N PRO A 121 -10.51 7.77 11.08
CA PRO A 121 -11.37 8.08 9.92
C PRO A 121 -11.34 9.57 9.52
N MET A 122 -10.86 10.39 10.45
CA MET A 122 -10.64 11.83 10.36
C MET A 122 -9.51 12.22 9.42
N CYS A 123 -8.49 11.36 9.32
CA CYS A 123 -7.32 11.58 8.52
C CYS A 123 -7.69 11.30 7.06
N ALA A 124 -8.13 12.35 6.36
CA ALA A 124 -8.47 12.24 4.95
C ALA A 124 -7.26 11.99 4.04
N ARG A 125 -6.04 12.23 4.56
CA ARG A 125 -4.78 11.99 3.87
C ARG A 125 -3.99 10.93 4.65
N ASP A 126 -3.24 10.15 3.89
CA ASP A 126 -2.23 9.27 4.45
C ASP A 126 -1.16 10.12 5.13
N VAL A 127 -1.01 9.89 6.43
CA VAL A 127 -0.07 10.57 7.32
C VAL A 127 1.06 9.63 7.75
N GLY A 128 1.10 8.42 7.18
CA GLY A 128 2.13 7.42 7.41
C GLY A 128 2.35 7.11 8.89
N ASP A 129 3.59 6.80 9.24
CA ASP A 129 3.96 6.51 10.63
C ASP A 129 4.09 7.75 11.53
N ALA A 130 3.90 8.97 10.99
CA ALA A 130 4.03 10.20 11.75
C ALA A 130 3.00 10.27 12.89
N VAL A 131 1.79 9.75 12.67
CA VAL A 131 0.74 9.67 13.72
C VAL A 131 1.18 8.81 14.89
N ALA A 132 1.85 7.68 14.60
CA ALA A 132 2.34 6.77 15.63
C ALA A 132 3.54 7.35 16.39
N LYS A 133 4.34 8.21 15.74
CA LYS A 133 5.53 8.83 16.32
C LYS A 133 5.26 10.16 17.03
N ASP A 134 4.10 10.77 16.83
CA ASP A 134 3.79 12.08 17.41
C ASP A 134 3.43 11.97 18.91
N PRO A 135 4.20 12.60 19.81
CA PRO A 135 3.98 12.49 21.25
C PRO A 135 2.70 13.22 21.71
N THR A 136 2.25 14.23 20.97
CA THR A 136 1.00 14.95 21.27
C THR A 136 -0.19 14.05 20.96
N ILE A 137 -0.18 13.39 19.79
CA ILE A 137 -1.20 12.41 19.41
C ILE A 137 -1.23 11.26 20.41
N ALA A 138 -0.08 10.71 20.80
CA ALA A 138 0.00 9.67 21.83
C ALA A 138 -0.65 10.12 23.15
N GLY A 139 -0.38 11.36 23.59
CA GLY A 139 -1.01 11.94 24.78
C GLY A 139 -2.52 12.10 24.67
N LEU A 140 -3.02 12.53 23.51
CA LEU A 140 -4.45 12.65 23.23
C LEU A 140 -5.16 11.28 23.22
N ILE A 141 -4.52 10.24 22.66
CA ILE A 141 -5.03 8.87 22.68
C ILE A 141 -5.14 8.36 24.12
N ALA A 142 -4.08 8.50 24.92
CA ALA A 142 -4.10 8.11 26.33
C ALA A 142 -5.20 8.83 27.10
N ARG A 143 -5.37 10.14 26.87
CA ARG A 143 -6.43 10.93 27.49
C ARG A 143 -7.83 10.46 27.09
N ARG A 144 -8.03 10.14 25.80
CA ARG A 144 -9.30 9.59 25.30
C ARG A 144 -9.62 8.25 25.96
N SER A 145 -8.64 7.35 26.06
CA SER A 145 -8.82 6.06 26.75
C SER A 145 -9.22 6.23 28.20
N GLU A 146 -8.68 7.23 28.90
CA GLU A 146 -9.08 7.56 30.27
C GLU A 146 -10.54 8.03 30.36
N LEU A 147 -10.95 8.94 29.46
CA LEU A 147 -12.34 9.44 29.43
C LEU A 147 -13.36 8.33 29.15
N LEU A 148 -12.97 7.30 28.39
CA LEU A 148 -13.83 6.16 28.06
C LEU A 148 -14.04 5.19 29.23
N LYS A 149 -13.25 5.26 30.31
CA LYS A 149 -13.46 4.43 31.52
C LYS A 149 -14.73 4.79 32.28
N ASP A 150 -15.16 6.05 32.20
CA ASP A 150 -16.44 6.52 32.73
C ASP A 150 -17.16 7.37 31.67
N PRO A 151 -17.84 6.73 30.71
CA PRO A 151 -18.46 7.44 29.59
C PRO A 151 -19.66 8.28 30.02
N VAL A 152 -20.34 7.91 31.12
CA VAL A 152 -21.51 8.64 31.64
C VAL A 152 -21.05 9.91 32.35
N GLY A 153 -20.04 9.82 33.22
CA GLY A 153 -19.47 10.99 33.88
C GLY A 153 -18.73 11.93 32.92
N ASN A 154 -18.22 11.42 31.79
CA ASN A 154 -17.50 12.19 30.79
C ASN A 154 -18.31 12.55 29.54
N VAL A 155 -19.63 12.36 29.55
CA VAL A 155 -20.51 12.46 28.37
C VAL A 155 -20.34 13.76 27.58
N THR A 156 -20.27 14.91 28.25
CA THR A 156 -20.10 16.23 27.60
C THR A 156 -18.77 16.35 26.87
N ARG A 157 -17.69 15.79 27.44
CA ARG A 157 -16.34 15.81 26.85
C ARG A 157 -16.23 14.86 25.68
N LEU A 158 -16.88 13.70 25.75
CA LEU A 158 -16.92 12.71 24.67
C LEU A 158 -17.79 13.17 23.50
N LEU A 159 -18.90 13.89 23.76
CA LEU A 159 -19.76 14.47 22.72
C LEU A 159 -19.06 15.59 21.92
N MET A 160 -18.25 16.43 22.57
CA MET A 160 -17.42 17.40 21.85
C MET A 160 -16.43 16.71 20.92
N TRP A 161 -15.81 15.63 21.39
CA TRP A 161 -14.86 14.85 20.59
C TRP A 161 -15.52 14.21 19.36
N THR A 162 -16.68 13.55 19.53
CA THR A 162 -17.40 12.95 18.40
C THR A 162 -17.86 13.99 17.39
N THR A 163 -18.36 15.14 17.85
CA THR A 163 -18.78 16.26 16.97
C THR A 163 -17.60 16.84 16.19
N PHE A 164 -16.44 17.01 16.82
CA PHE A 164 -15.20 17.40 16.15
C PHE A 164 -14.80 16.36 15.09
N CYS A 165 -14.94 15.08 15.41
CA CYS A 165 -14.71 13.99 14.47
C CYS A 165 -15.73 13.95 13.31
N THR A 166 -17.01 14.26 13.52
CA THR A 166 -17.94 14.29 12.37
C THR A 166 -17.70 15.54 11.50
N GLY A 167 -17.45 16.69 12.13
CA GLY A 167 -17.25 17.97 11.44
C GLY A 167 -15.93 18.07 10.66
N ALA A 168 -14.84 17.46 11.13
CA ALA A 168 -13.60 17.43 10.36
C ALA A 168 -13.70 16.47 9.16
N VAL A 169 -14.37 15.32 9.24
CA VAL A 169 -14.60 14.46 8.05
C VAL A 169 -15.30 15.23 6.94
N SER A 170 -16.35 16.00 7.26
CA SER A 170 -17.08 16.83 6.29
C SER A 170 -16.23 17.95 5.68
N ARG A 171 -15.29 18.50 6.45
CA ARG A 171 -14.36 19.54 5.97
C ARG A 171 -13.33 18.99 4.99
N TRP A 172 -12.89 17.75 5.19
CA TRP A 172 -11.80 17.16 4.41
C TRP A 172 -12.26 16.23 3.27
N ARG A 173 -13.53 15.78 3.25
CA ARG A 173 -14.16 15.06 2.12
C ARG A 173 -15.45 15.76 1.65
N PRO A 174 -15.36 16.82 0.83
CA PRO A 174 -16.55 17.51 0.30
C PRO A 174 -17.28 16.75 -0.84
N HIS A 175 -16.71 15.68 -1.41
CA HIS A 175 -17.25 14.95 -2.58
C HIS A 175 -17.32 13.42 -2.41
N ALA A 176 -17.57 12.91 -1.21
CA ALA A 176 -17.99 11.51 -1.06
C ALA A 176 -19.48 11.40 -1.42
N SER A 177 -19.79 11.32 -2.71
CA SER A 177 -21.14 10.97 -3.18
C SER A 177 -21.45 9.53 -2.77
N ALA A 178 -22.71 9.31 -2.40
CA ALA A 178 -23.27 8.08 -1.87
C ALA A 178 -22.94 6.84 -2.73
N VAL A 179 -21.87 6.12 -2.36
CA VAL A 179 -21.69 4.72 -2.75
C VAL A 179 -21.41 3.95 -1.47
N GLY A 180 -22.41 3.16 -1.06
CA GLY A 180 -22.24 2.04 -0.14
C GLY A 180 -21.89 2.42 1.30
N SER A 181 -22.92 2.49 2.12
CA SER A 181 -22.86 2.33 3.57
C SER A 181 -21.96 1.14 3.97
N LEU A 182 -20.67 1.39 4.21
CA LEU A 182 -19.73 0.42 4.81
C LEU A 182 -18.93 0.99 5.98
N CYS A 183 -19.17 2.24 6.39
CA CYS A 183 -18.86 2.65 7.76
C CYS A 183 -20.00 2.22 8.68
N SER A 184 -20.14 0.91 8.87
CA SER A 184 -20.71 0.43 10.12
C SER A 184 -19.74 0.86 11.22
N PRO A 185 -20.13 1.69 12.20
CA PRO A 185 -19.26 2.13 13.27
C PRO A 185 -19.08 0.97 14.25
N MET A 186 -18.34 -0.07 13.87
CA MET A 186 -17.99 -1.15 14.78
C MET A 186 -17.09 -0.60 15.88
N GLY A 187 -17.71 -0.31 17.03
CA GLY A 187 -17.09 0.17 18.26
C GLY A 187 -17.82 1.34 18.92
N PHE A 188 -18.69 2.07 18.21
CA PHE A 188 -19.57 3.06 18.82
C PHE A 188 -20.96 2.46 18.93
N LEU A 189 -21.28 1.90 20.10
CA LEU A 189 -22.68 1.80 20.51
C LEU A 189 -23.24 3.24 20.41
N PRO A 190 -24.27 3.49 19.58
CA PRO A 190 -24.88 4.80 19.57
C PRO A 190 -25.44 5.04 20.96
N LEU A 191 -25.06 6.16 21.59
CA LEU A 191 -25.51 6.57 22.92
C LEU A 191 -27.03 6.83 23.01
N THR A 192 -27.79 6.48 21.98
CA THR A 192 -29.24 6.65 21.86
C THR A 192 -30.06 5.57 22.60
N THR A 193 -29.43 4.63 23.31
CA THR A 193 -30.17 3.62 24.11
C THR A 193 -30.33 3.96 25.60
N LEU A 194 -29.79 5.09 26.07
CA LEU A 194 -30.11 5.58 27.42
C LEU A 194 -31.42 6.37 27.39
N SER A 195 -32.54 5.66 27.31
CA SER A 195 -33.86 6.23 27.65
C SER A 195 -33.85 6.65 29.13
N PRO A 196 -34.35 7.86 29.47
CA PRO A 196 -34.50 8.27 30.85
C PRO A 196 -35.70 7.52 31.44
N THR A 197 -35.44 6.55 32.31
CA THR A 197 -36.49 6.02 33.19
C THR A 197 -36.90 7.17 34.11
N THR A 198 -38.04 7.77 33.77
CA THR A 198 -38.70 8.78 34.58
C THR A 198 -39.20 8.06 35.83
N GLY A 199 -38.61 8.37 36.99
CA GLY A 199 -39.18 8.00 38.27
C GLY A 199 -40.46 8.80 38.50
N SER A 200 -41.58 8.11 38.65
CA SER A 200 -42.80 8.67 39.23
C SER A 200 -42.97 8.13 40.65
N LEU A 201 -42.98 9.10 41.58
CA LEU A 201 -43.57 9.15 42.93
C LEU A 201 -43.62 7.85 43.76
#